data_AF-A0A2A9F015-F1
#
_entry.id   AF-A0A2A9F015-F1
#
_cell.length_a   1.000
_cell.length_b   1.000
_cell.length_c   1.000
_cell.angle_alpha   90.00
_cell.angle_beta   90.00
_cell.angle_gamma   90.00
#
_symmetry.space_group_name_H-M   'P 1'
#
loop_
_entity.id
_entity.type
_entity.pdbx_description
1 polymer ?
#
loop_
_entity_poly.entity_id
_entity_poly.type
_entity_poly.pdbx_seq_one_letter_code
_entity_poly.pdbx_strand_id
1 'polypeptide(L)'
;MTKHRVFIYGSCVSRDTFEHFEPSQFELVQYVARQSAISAYTRPVTLVEPPALNSSFQQRMVTGDYDSSLRTLIPESAAQTDLVLVDLTDERLGVYVLPDGSVVTRSNELVGSGAEQYLPAGSQHLPFGSEQHFQYWSHGIAAVGDLLRQHMPRAAIVLLDVPWAERSENGAPTPESFGISAAEANPVFDAYVDVAAQALQAEVISLRPDEVLSGPDHPWGDAPFHYAGSVYRKLVTTITGGEGRDPWSQQEEAVSQVTPTARGPRSSGTRAASGSLTGPPTDTGAPNLILAGTQRGGAEWLSRQLGKLSEVFVAPDGAANFYNRPDRLGDEGSRGKHQEFFAGRGETWRAECSPNYFWHATDGPFSKKSSSAASAIREHGDPSAQILLSLRNPVERALSAYWVHFSAGKFDLPTSIFRLPSNLGVIDLGFYRKHYTHWSDHLGPDRLHVVLHDEMADPAALLARVRRDILGITRDVEATELGDLSVPDEHAAWLTLFKKRWPVPAAEVAALHALYRDDIAFVEDLMGCSLPEWSDLDLVLERLGV
;
A
#
# COMPACT_ATOMS: atom_id res chain seq x y z
N MET A 1 21.21 27.15 -2.08
CA MET A 1 21.75 26.98 -0.72
C MET A 1 22.00 25.49 -0.51
N THR A 2 22.99 25.10 0.29
CA THR A 2 23.20 23.69 0.64
C THR A 2 22.08 23.25 1.58
N LYS A 3 21.50 22.06 1.36
CA LYS A 3 20.45 21.51 2.21
C LYS A 3 21.04 21.01 3.53
N HIS A 4 20.24 21.01 4.59
CA HIS A 4 20.50 20.30 5.83
C HIS A 4 20.26 18.81 5.63
N ARG A 5 21.23 18.01 6.04
CA ARG A 5 21.26 16.58 5.75
C ARG A 5 20.86 15.80 7.01
N VAL A 6 19.78 15.03 6.90
CA VAL A 6 19.10 14.39 8.03
C VAL A 6 19.37 12.89 8.04
N PHE A 7 19.85 12.37 9.18
CA PHE A 7 19.94 10.95 9.49
C PHE A 7 18.78 10.59 10.40
N ILE A 8 18.00 9.56 10.08
CA ILE A 8 16.91 9.10 10.94
C ILE A 8 17.29 7.76 11.57
N TYR A 9 17.19 7.69 12.90
CA TYR A 9 17.21 6.45 13.66
C TYR A 9 15.91 6.34 14.46
N GLY A 10 14.93 5.59 13.95
CA GLY A 10 13.61 5.56 14.57
C GLY A 10 12.59 4.79 13.74
N SER A 11 11.35 5.24 13.77
CA SER A 11 10.21 4.55 13.18
C SER A 11 9.50 5.39 12.09
N CYS A 12 8.25 5.05 11.80
CA CYS A 12 7.36 5.91 11.03
C CYS A 12 7.23 7.31 11.63
N VAL A 13 7.30 7.51 12.96
CA VAL A 13 7.10 8.82 13.60
C VAL A 13 8.13 9.86 13.13
N SER A 14 9.42 9.56 13.26
CA SER A 14 10.48 10.46 12.79
C SER A 14 10.51 10.59 11.27
N ARG A 15 10.24 9.52 10.54
CA ARG A 15 10.17 9.54 9.07
C ARG A 15 9.01 10.40 8.55
N ASP A 16 7.82 10.27 9.11
CA ASP A 16 6.64 11.07 8.76
C ASP A 16 6.84 12.55 9.17
N THR A 17 7.52 12.81 10.29
CA THR A 17 7.96 14.16 10.67
C THR A 17 8.90 14.77 9.62
N PHE A 18 9.89 14.00 9.15
CA PHE A 18 10.79 14.44 8.09
C PHE A 18 10.07 14.70 6.76
N GLU A 19 9.02 13.94 6.42
CA GLU A 19 8.24 14.19 5.19
C GLU A 19 7.60 15.60 5.17
N HIS A 20 7.35 16.18 6.35
CA HIS A 20 6.84 17.55 6.51
C HIS A 20 7.93 18.63 6.46
N PHE A 21 9.21 18.28 6.38
CA PHE A 21 10.28 19.24 6.19
C PHE A 21 10.25 19.80 4.75
N GLU A 22 10.75 21.02 4.59
CA GLU A 22 10.86 21.67 3.29
C GLU A 22 11.94 21.01 2.41
N PRO A 23 11.59 20.37 1.27
CA PRO A 23 12.56 19.63 0.46
C PRO A 23 13.64 20.50 -0.16
N SER A 24 13.41 21.82 -0.28
CA SER A 24 14.43 22.78 -0.72
C SER A 24 15.48 23.08 0.34
N GLN A 25 15.18 22.79 1.62
CA GLN A 25 16.05 23.06 2.77
C GLN A 25 16.62 21.80 3.38
N PHE A 26 15.94 20.64 3.28
CA PHE A 26 16.35 19.40 3.93
C PHE A 26 16.44 18.24 2.93
N GLU A 27 17.34 17.30 3.20
CA GLU A 27 17.44 16.03 2.48
C GLU A 27 17.74 14.86 3.42
N LEU A 28 17.26 13.67 3.07
CA LEU A 28 17.45 12.46 3.86
C LEU A 28 18.75 11.76 3.42
N VAL A 29 19.64 11.51 4.37
CA VAL A 29 20.93 10.83 4.16
C VAL A 29 20.78 9.34 4.38
N GLN A 30 20.11 8.99 5.47
CA GLN A 30 19.97 7.63 5.92
C GLN A 30 18.72 7.50 6.78
N TYR A 31 18.10 6.32 6.72
CA TYR A 31 16.97 5.96 7.55
C TYR A 31 17.15 4.53 8.04
N VAL A 32 17.41 4.41 9.34
CA VAL A 32 17.49 3.14 10.07
C VAL A 32 16.23 2.98 10.89
N ALA A 33 15.44 1.95 10.58
CA ALA A 33 14.23 1.57 11.30
C ALA A 33 14.22 0.09 11.62
N ARG A 34 13.26 -0.32 12.45
CA ARG A 34 13.09 -1.71 12.92
C ARG A 34 14.30 -2.26 13.68
N GLN A 35 15.14 -1.37 14.21
CA GLN A 35 16.35 -1.74 14.91
C GLN A 35 16.38 -1.13 16.31
N SER A 36 16.17 -1.97 17.31
CA SER A 36 16.30 -1.62 18.72
C SER A 36 17.73 -1.19 19.06
N ALA A 37 17.88 -0.30 20.04
CA ALA A 37 19.19 0.06 20.56
C ALA A 37 19.93 -1.15 21.14
N ILE A 38 19.20 -2.18 21.59
CA ILE A 38 19.79 -3.45 22.04
C ILE A 38 20.43 -4.17 20.84
N SER A 39 19.66 -4.38 19.77
CA SER A 39 20.15 -5.02 18.53
C SER A 39 21.36 -4.27 17.96
N ALA A 40 21.26 -2.94 17.88
CA ALA A 40 22.34 -2.06 17.42
C ALA A 40 23.59 -2.12 18.29
N TYR A 41 23.51 -2.48 19.57
CA TYR A 41 24.66 -2.59 20.46
C TYR A 41 25.26 -4.01 20.49
N THR A 42 24.49 -5.02 20.13
CA THR A 42 24.96 -6.40 20.06
C THR A 42 25.70 -6.70 18.76
N ARG A 43 26.23 -7.92 18.67
CA ARG A 43 26.86 -8.41 17.43
C ARG A 43 25.79 -8.82 16.41
N PRO A 44 26.13 -8.80 15.11
CA PRO A 44 25.25 -9.32 14.07
C PRO A 44 24.76 -10.74 14.34
N VAL A 45 23.52 -10.99 13.98
CA VAL A 45 22.86 -12.29 14.10
C VAL A 45 23.44 -13.24 13.06
N THR A 46 23.85 -14.43 13.52
CA THR A 46 24.42 -15.47 12.65
C THR A 46 23.75 -16.84 12.82
N LEU A 47 22.89 -16.98 13.83
CA LEU A 47 22.19 -18.24 14.12
C LEU A 47 20.98 -18.47 13.21
N VAL A 48 20.43 -17.40 12.63
CA VAL A 48 19.23 -17.43 11.82
C VAL A 48 19.29 -16.29 10.80
N GLU A 49 18.87 -16.57 9.58
CA GLU A 49 18.78 -15.57 8.51
C GLU A 49 17.53 -14.69 8.71
N PRO A 50 17.56 -13.41 8.27
CA PRO A 50 16.36 -12.59 8.26
C PRO A 50 15.28 -13.19 7.35
N PRO A 51 13.98 -13.02 7.66
CA PRO A 51 12.91 -13.47 6.79
C PRO A 51 13.01 -12.85 5.39
N ALA A 52 12.56 -13.62 4.39
CA ALA A 52 12.35 -13.10 3.05
C ALA A 52 11.02 -12.34 2.98
N LEU A 53 11.09 -11.07 2.60
CA LEU A 53 9.96 -10.14 2.53
C LEU A 53 9.77 -9.65 1.09
N ASN A 54 8.52 -9.40 0.70
CA ASN A 54 8.18 -8.94 -0.65
C ASN A 54 8.57 -7.47 -0.91
N SER A 55 8.69 -6.66 0.15
CA SER A 55 9.08 -5.26 0.05
C SER A 55 10.59 -5.12 0.23
N SER A 56 11.27 -4.56 -0.77
CA SER A 56 12.71 -4.28 -0.70
C SER A 56 13.06 -3.30 0.42
N PHE A 57 12.16 -2.37 0.74
CA PHE A 57 12.30 -1.49 1.90
C PHE A 57 12.25 -2.28 3.21
N GLN A 58 11.20 -3.09 3.41
CA GLN A 58 11.04 -3.88 4.64
C GLN A 58 12.18 -4.88 4.79
N GLN A 59 12.58 -5.55 3.70
CA GLN A 59 13.72 -6.46 3.67
C GLN A 59 14.98 -5.75 4.14
N ARG A 60 15.27 -4.55 3.62
CA ARG A 60 16.45 -3.78 4.02
C ARG A 60 16.44 -3.42 5.51
N MET A 61 15.29 -3.04 6.07
CA MET A 61 15.19 -2.70 7.50
C MET A 61 15.44 -3.93 8.39
N VAL A 62 14.80 -5.06 8.08
CA VAL A 62 14.97 -6.30 8.87
C VAL A 62 16.37 -6.89 8.71
N THR A 63 16.94 -6.90 7.51
CA THR A 63 18.33 -7.29 7.31
C THR A 63 19.28 -6.36 8.07
N GLY A 64 19.03 -5.04 8.04
CA GLY A 64 19.81 -4.07 8.79
C GLY A 64 19.76 -4.26 10.30
N ASP A 65 18.62 -4.73 10.83
CA ASP A 65 18.48 -5.14 12.23
C ASP A 65 19.38 -6.34 12.56
N TYR A 66 19.28 -7.42 11.76
CA TYR A 66 20.09 -8.63 11.92
C TYR A 66 21.59 -8.34 11.79
N ASP A 67 21.98 -7.40 10.92
CA ASP A 67 23.36 -7.00 10.71
C ASP A 67 23.90 -6.05 11.80
N SER A 68 23.09 -5.65 12.78
CA SER A 68 23.44 -4.57 13.72
C SER A 68 23.93 -3.29 13.01
N SER A 69 23.34 -3.01 11.84
CA SER A 69 23.90 -2.08 10.84
C SER A 69 24.02 -0.62 11.30
N LEU A 70 23.27 -0.16 12.31
CA LEU A 70 23.43 1.19 12.85
C LEU A 70 24.90 1.49 13.23
N ARG A 71 25.64 0.48 13.70
CA ARG A 71 27.05 0.60 14.09
C ARG A 71 27.98 0.97 12.94
N THR A 72 27.65 0.56 11.72
CA THR A 72 28.43 0.86 10.50
C THR A 72 27.89 2.10 9.81
N LEU A 73 26.56 2.25 9.77
CA LEU A 73 25.90 3.34 9.07
C LEU A 73 26.15 4.72 9.71
N ILE A 74 26.33 4.80 11.03
CA ILE A 74 26.68 6.06 11.71
C ILE A 74 28.05 6.58 11.22
N PRO A 75 29.16 5.81 11.33
CA PRO A 75 30.45 6.24 10.78
C PRO A 75 30.42 6.57 9.28
N GLU A 76 29.72 5.78 8.47
CA GLU A 76 29.63 5.97 7.02
C GLU A 76 28.90 7.26 6.62
N SER A 77 27.86 7.61 7.38
CA SER A 77 27.03 8.80 7.12
C SER A 77 27.56 10.05 7.82
N ALA A 78 28.63 9.94 8.60
CA ALA A 78 29.11 10.98 9.51
C ALA A 78 29.39 12.34 8.84
N ALA A 79 30.17 12.34 7.77
CA ALA A 79 30.51 13.57 7.04
C ALA A 79 29.29 14.19 6.35
N GLN A 80 28.22 13.40 6.21
CA GLN A 80 27.00 13.74 5.50
C GLN A 80 25.84 14.09 6.41
N THR A 81 26.02 14.16 7.73
CA THR A 81 24.90 14.36 8.65
C THR A 81 25.03 15.68 9.40
N ASP A 82 23.96 16.49 9.37
CA ASP A 82 23.84 17.75 10.10
C ASP A 82 22.81 17.63 11.24
N LEU A 83 21.80 16.77 11.08
CA LEU A 83 20.74 16.50 12.05
C LEU A 83 20.52 14.98 12.16
N VAL A 84 20.46 14.47 13.39
CA VAL A 84 20.01 13.12 13.71
C VAL A 84 18.64 13.22 14.36
N LEU A 85 17.63 12.61 13.73
CA LEU A 85 16.27 12.58 14.25
C LEU A 85 15.98 11.19 14.81
N VAL A 86 15.55 11.13 16.07
CA VAL A 86 15.33 9.90 16.82
C VAL A 86 13.90 9.83 17.36
N ASP A 87 13.28 8.66 17.29
CA ASP A 87 12.05 8.32 18.04
C ASP A 87 12.11 6.86 18.51
N LEU A 88 11.34 6.53 19.54
CA LEU A 88 11.45 5.23 20.23
C LEU A 88 10.35 4.23 19.84
N THR A 89 9.45 4.57 18.92
CA THR A 89 8.23 3.77 18.66
C THR A 89 8.52 2.34 18.18
N ASP A 90 9.66 2.12 17.51
CA ASP A 90 10.06 0.78 17.06
C ASP A 90 10.52 -0.15 18.19
N GLU A 91 10.75 0.36 19.40
CA GLU A 91 11.03 -0.44 20.60
C GLU A 91 9.78 -1.13 21.16
N ARG A 92 8.57 -0.69 20.78
CA ARG A 92 7.28 -1.03 21.45
C ARG A 92 6.96 -2.52 21.59
N LEU A 93 7.57 -3.38 20.77
CA LEU A 93 7.35 -4.83 20.79
C LEU A 93 8.47 -5.61 21.51
N GLY A 94 9.52 -4.91 21.94
CA GLY A 94 10.71 -5.47 22.56
C GLY A 94 11.60 -6.22 21.57
N VAL A 95 12.39 -7.15 22.10
CA VAL A 95 13.41 -7.87 21.33
C VAL A 95 13.45 -9.35 21.69
N TYR A 96 14.03 -10.16 20.81
CA TYR A 96 14.44 -11.53 21.11
C TYR A 96 15.94 -11.59 21.35
N VAL A 97 16.34 -12.12 22.50
CA VAL A 97 17.73 -12.52 22.76
C VAL A 97 17.90 -13.97 22.31
N LEU A 98 18.80 -14.21 21.36
CA LEU A 98 19.07 -15.54 20.84
C LEU A 98 20.03 -16.31 21.77
N PRO A 99 20.13 -17.65 21.65
CA PRO A 99 20.96 -18.47 22.53
C PRO A 99 22.44 -18.11 22.56
N ASP A 100 22.95 -17.48 21.51
CA ASP A 100 24.33 -17.02 21.43
C ASP A 100 24.54 -15.59 21.96
N GLY A 101 23.47 -14.92 22.40
CA GLY A 101 23.45 -13.56 22.92
C GLY A 101 23.31 -12.47 21.85
N SER A 102 23.20 -12.81 20.55
CA SER A 102 22.79 -11.85 19.53
C SER A 102 21.30 -11.50 19.69
N VAL A 103 20.88 -10.34 19.18
CA VAL A 103 19.54 -9.81 19.42
C VAL A 103 18.85 -9.47 18.11
N VAL A 104 17.57 -9.84 18.01
CA VAL A 104 16.68 -9.47 16.91
C VAL A 104 15.57 -8.59 17.47
N THR A 105 15.29 -7.47 16.83
CA THR A 105 14.17 -6.61 17.18
C THR A 105 12.86 -7.29 16.79
N ARG A 106 11.87 -7.32 17.70
CA ARG A 106 10.56 -7.91 17.41
C ARG A 106 9.73 -6.96 16.55
N SER A 107 10.09 -6.78 15.29
CA SER A 107 9.40 -5.90 14.34
C SER A 107 8.05 -6.47 13.88
N ASN A 108 7.17 -5.60 13.35
CA ASN A 108 5.93 -6.03 12.69
C ASN A 108 6.23 -7.00 11.53
N GLU A 109 7.35 -6.81 10.84
CA GLU A 109 7.81 -7.63 9.73
C GLU A 109 8.29 -9.02 10.20
N LEU A 110 8.99 -9.10 11.34
CA LEU A 110 9.36 -10.39 11.96
C LEU A 110 8.11 -11.17 12.37
N VAL A 111 7.15 -10.51 13.01
CA VAL A 111 5.89 -11.14 13.42
C VAL A 111 5.05 -11.54 12.20
N GLY A 112 4.85 -10.60 11.27
CA GLY A 112 4.00 -10.75 10.09
C GLY A 112 4.53 -11.78 9.10
N SER A 113 5.84 -12.02 9.05
CA SER A 113 6.43 -13.11 8.26
C SER A 113 6.29 -14.49 8.91
N GLY A 114 5.95 -14.56 10.20
CA GLY A 114 5.95 -15.79 10.99
C GLY A 114 7.34 -16.26 11.43
N ALA A 115 8.40 -15.53 11.11
CA ALA A 115 9.79 -15.88 11.41
C ALA A 115 10.07 -16.04 12.91
N GLU A 116 9.30 -15.35 13.75
CA GLU A 116 9.33 -15.48 15.21
C GLU A 116 9.22 -16.93 15.70
N GLN A 117 8.44 -17.78 15.00
CA GLN A 117 8.24 -19.19 15.36
C GLN A 117 9.45 -20.08 15.07
N TYR A 118 10.35 -19.59 14.21
CA TYR A 118 11.53 -20.30 13.74
C TYR A 118 12.82 -19.78 14.38
N LEU A 119 12.71 -18.87 15.34
CA LEU A 119 13.86 -18.43 16.12
C LEU A 119 14.52 -19.63 16.83
N PRO A 120 15.86 -19.65 16.95
CA PRO A 120 16.58 -20.76 17.56
C PRO A 120 16.02 -21.15 18.93
N ALA A 121 15.99 -22.45 19.22
CA ALA A 121 15.51 -22.96 20.51
C ALA A 121 16.33 -22.35 21.67
N GLY A 122 15.65 -21.81 22.68
CA GLY A 122 16.27 -21.06 23.77
C GLY A 122 16.28 -19.54 23.57
N SER A 123 15.74 -19.04 22.45
CA SER A 123 15.51 -17.60 22.27
C SER A 123 14.51 -17.09 23.32
N GLN A 124 14.85 -15.96 23.95
CA GLN A 124 14.04 -15.34 25.00
C GLN A 124 13.46 -14.03 24.49
N HIS A 125 12.12 -13.89 24.53
CA HIS A 125 11.48 -12.59 24.33
C HIS A 125 11.72 -11.71 25.56
N LEU A 126 12.23 -10.50 25.34
CA LEU A 126 12.29 -9.43 26.31
C LEU A 126 11.21 -8.40 25.93
N PRO A 127 10.04 -8.42 26.59
CA PRO A 127 8.98 -7.46 26.32
C PRO A 127 9.45 -6.04 26.62
N PHE A 128 9.04 -5.10 25.77
CA PHE A 128 9.20 -3.67 26.05
C PHE A 128 8.59 -3.32 27.41
N GLY A 129 9.25 -2.43 28.15
CA GLY A 129 8.81 -2.05 29.50
C GLY A 129 9.16 -3.04 30.61
N SER A 130 9.65 -4.25 30.31
CA SER A 130 10.21 -5.12 31.34
C SER A 130 11.52 -4.56 31.90
N GLU A 131 11.81 -4.82 33.18
CA GLU A 131 13.05 -4.38 33.83
C GLU A 131 14.30 -4.85 33.05
N GLN A 132 14.30 -6.10 32.59
CA GLN A 132 15.42 -6.66 31.84
C GLN A 132 15.59 -5.96 30.48
N HIS A 133 14.48 -5.69 29.77
CA HIS A 133 14.53 -4.93 28.53
C HIS A 133 15.07 -3.51 28.78
N PHE A 134 14.52 -2.80 29.77
CA PHE A 134 14.94 -1.43 30.09
C PHE A 134 16.43 -1.34 30.43
N GLN A 135 16.94 -2.28 31.23
CA GLN A 135 18.37 -2.33 31.56
C GLN A 135 19.24 -2.56 30.32
N TYR A 136 18.94 -3.54 29.48
CA TYR A 136 19.75 -3.81 28.28
C TYR A 136 19.65 -2.68 27.26
N TRP A 137 18.45 -2.15 27.08
CA TRP A 137 18.20 -1.01 26.20
C TRP A 137 18.96 0.24 26.66
N SER A 138 18.99 0.51 27.98
CA SER A 138 19.74 1.65 28.54
C SER A 138 21.23 1.59 28.21
N HIS A 139 21.84 0.39 28.24
CA HIS A 139 23.23 0.21 27.80
C HIS A 139 23.37 0.38 26.29
N GLY A 140 22.41 -0.14 25.53
CA GLY A 140 22.39 -0.03 24.07
C GLY A 140 22.32 1.41 23.60
N ILE A 141 21.38 2.20 24.13
CA ILE A 141 21.21 3.61 23.74
C ILE A 141 22.37 4.48 24.21
N ALA A 142 23.01 4.15 25.35
CA ALA A 142 24.24 4.80 25.78
C ALA A 142 25.39 4.57 24.77
N ALA A 143 25.54 3.34 24.28
CA ALA A 143 26.55 3.01 23.27
C ALA A 143 26.26 3.66 21.90
N VAL A 144 24.98 3.76 21.51
CA VAL A 144 24.57 4.54 20.32
C VAL A 144 24.93 6.01 20.51
N GLY A 145 24.66 6.59 21.68
CA GLY A 145 25.05 7.95 22.02
C GLY A 145 26.55 8.19 21.96
N ASP A 146 27.36 7.25 22.45
CA ASP A 146 28.83 7.29 22.33
C ASP A 146 29.28 7.26 20.87
N LEU A 147 28.67 6.41 20.04
CA LEU A 147 29.00 6.29 18.63
C LEU A 147 28.65 7.57 17.86
N LEU A 148 27.48 8.15 18.11
CA LEU A 148 27.06 9.44 17.54
C LEU A 148 28.02 10.56 17.97
N ARG A 149 28.37 10.65 19.26
CA ARG A 149 29.35 11.64 19.74
C ARG A 149 30.71 11.48 19.08
N GLN A 150 31.17 10.24 18.89
CA GLN A 150 32.46 9.94 18.29
C GLN A 150 32.51 10.30 16.80
N HIS A 151 31.48 9.93 16.05
CA HIS A 151 31.51 10.02 14.58
C HIS A 151 30.76 11.23 14.02
N MET A 152 29.73 11.72 14.71
CA MET A 152 28.91 12.86 14.31
C MET A 152 28.97 14.03 15.33
N PRO A 153 30.15 14.48 15.79
CA PRO A 153 30.28 15.47 16.87
C PRO A 153 29.70 16.86 16.55
N ARG A 154 29.32 17.10 15.29
CA ARG A 154 28.74 18.36 14.83
C ARG A 154 27.26 18.25 14.46
N ALA A 155 26.69 17.05 14.44
CA ALA A 155 25.28 16.88 14.14
C ALA A 155 24.45 17.27 15.38
N ALA A 156 23.37 18.02 15.17
CA ALA A 156 22.36 18.18 16.20
C ALA A 156 21.63 16.84 16.36
N ILE A 157 21.29 16.45 17.58
CA ILE A 157 20.52 15.24 17.85
C ILE A 157 19.19 15.67 18.46
N VAL A 158 18.09 15.32 17.80
CA VAL A 158 16.73 15.61 18.27
C VAL A 158 16.04 14.29 18.60
N LEU A 159 15.53 14.20 19.82
CA LEU A 159 14.67 13.10 20.26
C LEU A 159 13.22 13.56 20.27
N LEU A 160 12.38 12.86 19.49
CA LEU A 160 10.94 13.09 19.44
C LEU A 160 10.26 12.30 20.56
N ASP A 161 9.76 13.04 21.55
CA ASP A 161 8.93 12.53 22.63
C ASP A 161 7.46 12.84 22.32
N VAL A 162 6.87 11.98 21.50
CA VAL A 162 5.49 12.14 21.06
C VAL A 162 4.68 10.99 21.62
N PRO A 163 3.78 11.23 22.60
CA PRO A 163 2.95 10.18 23.15
C PRO A 163 2.07 9.59 22.07
N TRP A 164 1.77 8.30 22.20
CA TRP A 164 0.72 7.66 21.43
C TRP A 164 -0.58 8.43 21.63
N ALA A 165 -1.20 8.79 20.51
CA ALA A 165 -2.50 9.44 20.49
C ALA A 165 -3.51 8.51 21.15
N GLU A 166 -4.24 8.99 22.15
CA GLU A 166 -5.36 8.23 22.73
C GLU A 166 -6.64 8.38 21.90
N ARG A 167 -6.71 9.46 21.10
CA ARG A 167 -7.84 9.79 20.25
C ARG A 167 -7.39 10.21 18.86
N SER A 168 -8.25 9.97 17.89
CA SER A 168 -8.08 10.48 16.55
C SER A 168 -8.66 11.90 16.40
N GLU A 169 -8.38 12.55 15.27
CA GLU A 169 -8.93 13.87 14.94
C GLU A 169 -10.47 13.91 14.84
N ASN A 170 -11.11 12.76 14.66
CA ASN A 170 -12.58 12.65 14.69
C ASN A 170 -13.15 12.36 16.09
N GLY A 171 -12.28 12.26 17.10
CA GLY A 171 -12.63 12.03 18.51
C GLY A 171 -12.80 10.56 18.91
N ALA A 172 -12.70 9.62 17.98
CA ALA A 172 -12.72 8.18 18.28
C ALA A 172 -11.46 7.75 19.06
N PRO A 173 -11.56 6.74 19.94
CA PRO A 173 -10.37 6.13 20.53
C PRO A 173 -9.51 5.49 19.44
N THR A 174 -8.19 5.60 19.57
CA THR A 174 -7.26 4.94 18.65
C THR A 174 -7.26 3.43 18.87
N PRO A 175 -6.96 2.63 17.83
CA PRO A 175 -6.81 1.18 18.00
C PRO A 175 -5.64 0.84 18.92
N GLU A 176 -5.70 -0.33 19.54
CA GLU A 176 -4.59 -0.89 20.31
C GLU A 176 -3.49 -1.38 19.36
N SER A 177 -2.23 -1.28 19.77
CA SER A 177 -1.10 -1.90 19.07
C SER A 177 -0.70 -3.16 19.82
N PHE A 178 -0.96 -4.34 19.23
CA PHE A 178 -0.66 -5.64 19.85
C PHE A 178 -1.34 -5.85 21.22
N GLY A 179 -2.57 -5.37 21.36
CA GLY A 179 -3.35 -5.46 22.60
C GLY A 179 -2.93 -4.47 23.69
N ILE A 180 -2.10 -3.47 23.34
CA ILE A 180 -1.68 -2.41 24.25
C ILE A 180 -2.29 -1.08 23.78
N SER A 181 -3.02 -0.43 24.68
CA SER A 181 -3.61 0.89 24.44
C SER A 181 -2.57 2.01 24.57
N ALA A 182 -2.87 3.18 24.01
CA ALA A 182 -2.04 4.39 24.18
C ALA A 182 -1.86 4.76 25.67
N ALA A 183 -2.93 4.64 26.47
CA ALA A 183 -2.89 4.93 27.90
C ALA A 183 -1.97 3.99 28.69
N GLU A 184 -1.81 2.74 28.24
CA GLU A 184 -0.88 1.77 28.83
C GLU A 184 0.56 1.97 28.33
N ALA A 185 0.73 2.33 27.05
CA ALA A 185 2.04 2.49 26.42
C ALA A 185 2.77 3.76 26.89
N ASN A 186 2.07 4.89 26.95
CA ASN A 186 2.68 6.21 27.21
C ASN A 186 3.52 6.25 28.51
N PRO A 187 3.01 5.81 29.68
CA PRO A 187 3.81 5.83 30.91
C PRO A 187 5.07 4.95 30.85
N VAL A 188 5.09 3.93 30.00
CA VAL A 188 6.26 3.08 29.82
C VAL A 188 7.33 3.83 29.01
N PHE A 189 6.93 4.58 27.99
CA PHE A 189 7.84 5.36 27.16
C PHE A 189 8.55 6.48 27.94
N ASP A 190 7.88 7.13 28.90
CA ASP A 190 8.45 8.24 29.70
C ASP A 190 9.84 7.90 30.27
N ALA A 191 9.96 6.73 30.89
CA ALA A 191 11.23 6.28 31.48
C ALA A 191 12.33 6.04 30.43
N TYR A 192 11.96 5.59 29.23
CA TYR A 192 12.89 5.38 28.14
C TYR A 192 13.34 6.72 27.53
N VAL A 193 12.42 7.68 27.39
CA VAL A 193 12.72 9.02 26.89
C VAL A 193 13.75 9.71 27.79
N ASP A 194 13.59 9.66 29.11
CA ASP A 194 14.53 10.26 30.07
C ASP A 194 15.96 9.70 29.89
N VAL A 195 16.07 8.38 29.72
CA VAL A 195 17.36 7.71 29.52
C VAL A 195 17.93 8.02 28.14
N ALA A 196 17.13 7.98 27.07
CA ALA A 196 17.59 8.34 25.72
C ALA A 196 18.06 9.79 25.65
N ALA A 197 17.33 10.73 26.24
CA ALA A 197 17.69 12.15 26.26
C ALA A 197 19.09 12.36 26.84
N GLN A 198 19.39 11.71 27.97
CA GLN A 198 20.70 11.78 28.62
C GLN A 198 21.78 11.04 27.82
N ALA A 199 21.49 9.81 27.39
CA ALA A 199 22.42 8.95 26.68
C ALA A 199 22.88 9.57 25.35
N LEU A 200 21.94 10.14 24.60
CA LEU A 200 22.17 10.77 23.30
C LEU A 200 22.66 12.22 23.43
N GLN A 201 22.49 12.85 24.59
CA GLN A 201 22.60 14.31 24.76
C GLN A 201 21.73 15.06 23.73
N ALA A 202 20.52 14.55 23.54
CA ALA A 202 19.60 15.05 22.53
C ALA A 202 18.84 16.28 23.03
N GLU A 203 18.48 17.15 22.11
CA GLU A 203 17.39 18.11 22.30
C GLU A 203 16.07 17.35 22.22
N VAL A 204 15.30 17.37 23.31
CA VAL A 204 14.02 16.65 23.38
C VAL A 204 12.89 17.57 22.95
N ILE A 205 12.10 17.12 21.98
CA ILE A 205 10.89 17.79 21.54
C ILE A 205 9.70 16.95 22.01
N SER A 206 9.06 17.45 23.07
CA SER A 206 7.92 16.79 23.70
C SER A 206 6.59 17.42 23.30
N LEU A 207 5.59 16.58 23.04
CA LEU A 207 4.18 17.00 22.92
C LEU A 207 3.37 16.42 24.09
N ARG A 208 2.40 17.18 24.59
CA ARG A 208 1.50 16.69 25.65
C ARG A 208 0.43 15.76 25.05
N PRO A 209 -0.08 14.76 25.79
CA PRO A 209 -1.10 13.85 25.27
C PRO A 209 -2.35 14.55 24.70
N ASP A 210 -2.77 15.69 25.27
CA ASP A 210 -3.90 16.49 24.77
C ASP A 210 -3.61 17.22 23.44
N GLU A 211 -2.36 17.24 23.00
CA GLU A 211 -1.90 17.89 21.77
C GLU A 211 -1.68 16.91 20.63
N VAL A 212 -1.82 15.60 20.89
CA VAL A 212 -1.51 14.54 19.94
C VAL A 212 -2.78 13.79 19.57
N LEU A 213 -3.13 13.86 18.29
CA LEU A 213 -4.27 13.16 17.69
C LEU A 213 -3.78 12.25 16.58
N SER A 214 -4.38 11.06 16.43
CA SER A 214 -4.15 10.21 15.25
C SER A 214 -4.93 10.72 14.04
N GLY A 215 -4.43 10.40 12.84
CA GLY A 215 -5.14 10.60 11.58
C GLY A 215 -5.77 9.28 11.12
N PRO A 216 -7.09 9.08 11.18
CA PRO A 216 -7.73 7.85 10.71
C PRO A 216 -7.48 7.57 9.22
N ASP A 217 -7.33 8.63 8.43
CA ASP A 217 -7.02 8.59 6.99
C ASP A 217 -5.50 8.62 6.71
N HIS A 218 -4.66 8.41 7.72
CA HIS A 218 -3.21 8.39 7.56
C HIS A 218 -2.78 7.35 6.50
N PRO A 219 -1.77 7.63 5.65
CA PRO A 219 -1.40 6.75 4.53
C PRO A 219 -1.09 5.31 4.94
N TRP A 220 -0.63 5.11 6.18
CA TRP A 220 -0.24 3.82 6.73
C TRP A 220 -1.36 3.12 7.52
N GLY A 221 -2.56 3.70 7.57
CA GLY A 221 -3.72 3.21 8.33
C GLY A 221 -3.82 3.84 9.72
N ASP A 222 -4.92 3.56 10.43
CA ASP A 222 -5.14 4.08 11.78
C ASP A 222 -4.27 3.34 12.81
N ALA A 223 -3.49 4.10 13.57
CA ALA A 223 -2.66 3.60 14.65
C ALA A 223 -2.39 4.74 15.64
N PRO A 224 -2.12 4.45 16.92
CA PRO A 224 -1.89 5.48 17.92
C PRO A 224 -0.62 6.33 17.67
N PHE A 225 0.29 5.88 16.81
CA PHE A 225 1.52 6.57 16.40
C PHE A 225 1.50 7.04 14.92
N HIS A 226 0.32 7.01 14.29
CA HIS A 226 0.06 7.56 12.96
C HIS A 226 -0.72 8.87 13.11
N TYR A 227 0.02 9.97 13.28
CA TYR A 227 -0.56 11.22 13.76
C TYR A 227 -1.32 11.99 12.67
N ALA A 228 -2.21 12.88 13.09
CA ALA A 228 -2.80 13.87 12.19
C ALA A 228 -1.71 14.83 11.67
N GLY A 229 -1.87 15.35 10.45
CA GLY A 229 -0.88 16.26 9.82
C GLY A 229 -0.53 17.48 10.67
N SER A 230 -1.46 17.98 11.48
CA SER A 230 -1.23 19.10 12.41
C SER A 230 -0.20 18.78 13.49
N VAL A 231 -0.11 17.53 13.93
CA VAL A 231 0.88 17.08 14.92
C VAL A 231 2.27 17.14 14.30
N TYR A 232 2.44 16.58 13.10
CA TYR A 232 3.73 16.62 12.41
C TYR A 232 4.18 18.05 12.10
N ARG A 233 3.28 18.94 11.64
CA ARG A 233 3.62 20.36 11.44
C ARG A 233 4.06 21.06 12.72
N LYS A 234 3.45 20.73 13.87
CA LYS A 234 3.89 21.24 15.17
C LYS A 234 5.32 20.79 15.51
N LEU A 235 5.66 19.53 15.22
CA LEU A 235 7.03 19.02 15.37
C LEU A 235 7.99 19.76 14.44
N VAL A 236 7.66 19.91 13.16
CA VAL A 236 8.51 20.64 12.19
C VAL A 236 8.74 22.08 12.59
N THR A 237 7.69 22.78 13.04
CA THR A 237 7.80 24.15 13.55
C THR A 237 8.76 24.22 14.73
N THR A 238 8.71 23.23 15.62
CA THR A 238 9.59 23.18 16.79
C THR A 238 11.03 22.86 16.40
N ILE A 239 11.26 21.92 15.47
CA ILE A 239 12.61 21.50 15.03
C ILE A 239 13.30 22.57 14.19
N THR A 240 12.55 23.18 13.25
CA THR A 240 13.14 23.96 12.15
C THR A 240 12.82 25.46 12.25
N GLY A 241 11.80 25.84 13.04
CA GLY A 241 11.23 27.18 13.04
C GLY A 241 10.36 27.52 11.81
N GLY A 242 10.29 26.64 10.81
CA GLY A 242 9.42 26.76 9.65
C GLY A 242 8.09 26.06 9.87
N GLU A 243 7.02 26.54 9.23
CA GLU A 243 5.65 26.00 9.41
C GLU A 243 5.51 24.51 9.01
N GLY A 244 6.47 24.01 8.23
CA GLY A 244 6.42 22.69 7.63
C GLY A 244 5.40 22.63 6.51
N ARG A 245 5.63 21.74 5.56
CA ARG A 245 4.63 21.44 4.55
C ARG A 245 3.70 20.37 5.07
N ASP A 246 2.51 20.32 4.53
CA ASP A 246 1.71 19.11 4.57
C ASP A 246 1.97 18.35 3.26
N PRO A 247 2.81 17.30 3.28
CA PRO A 247 3.07 16.48 2.10
C PRO A 247 1.82 15.71 1.66
N TRP A 248 0.77 15.72 2.49
CA TRP A 248 -0.47 15.00 2.29
C TRP A 248 -1.65 15.95 1.98
N SER A 249 -1.52 17.28 2.16
CA SER A 249 -2.57 18.29 1.88
C SER A 249 -2.33 19.25 0.71
N GLN A 250 -1.33 19.07 -0.17
CA GLN A 250 -1.21 19.88 -1.41
C GLN A 250 -2.29 19.58 -2.47
N GLN A 251 -3.53 19.41 -2.02
CA GLN A 251 -4.78 19.40 -2.77
C GLN A 251 -5.71 20.48 -2.19
N GLU A 252 -5.47 21.81 -2.28
CA GLU A 252 -6.61 22.76 -2.09
C GLU A 252 -6.40 24.27 -2.43
N GLU A 253 -5.25 24.93 -2.24
CA GLU A 253 -5.33 26.41 -2.02
C GLU A 253 -4.99 27.41 -3.15
N ALA A 254 -4.79 27.01 -4.41
CA ALA A 254 -4.48 27.97 -5.49
C ALA A 254 -5.61 28.20 -6.52
N VAL A 255 -6.89 28.19 -6.12
CA VAL A 255 -7.98 28.49 -7.08
C VAL A 255 -9.10 29.26 -6.41
N SER A 256 -9.06 30.59 -6.52
CA SER A 256 -10.26 31.40 -6.34
C SER A 256 -10.49 32.27 -7.57
N GLN A 257 -11.75 32.23 -8.01
CA GLN A 257 -12.39 32.97 -9.09
C GLN A 257 -12.19 32.41 -10.51
N VAL A 258 -13.19 31.67 -10.99
CA VAL A 258 -14.20 32.19 -11.97
C VAL A 258 -15.34 31.16 -12.14
N THR A 259 -16.56 31.71 -12.20
CA THR A 259 -17.87 31.03 -12.24
C THR A 259 -18.26 30.66 -13.70
N PRO A 260 -19.12 29.65 -13.92
CA PRO A 260 -19.19 28.88 -15.16
C PRO A 260 -20.34 29.28 -16.10
N THR A 261 -20.20 29.00 -17.40
CA THR A 261 -21.32 29.08 -18.36
C THR A 261 -21.64 27.73 -19.01
N ALA A 262 -22.77 27.19 -18.54
CA ALA A 262 -23.91 26.63 -19.27
C ALA A 262 -23.74 25.56 -20.37
N ARG A 263 -24.48 24.47 -20.11
CA ARG A 263 -24.80 23.28 -20.92
C ARG A 263 -25.55 23.59 -22.23
N GLY A 264 -25.39 22.68 -23.19
CA GLY A 264 -26.33 22.43 -24.30
C GLY A 264 -26.48 20.92 -24.57
N PRO A 265 -27.61 20.46 -25.15
CA PRO A 265 -28.29 19.25 -24.70
C PRO A 265 -28.02 17.98 -25.52
N ARG A 266 -28.23 16.84 -24.85
CA ARG A 266 -28.24 15.48 -25.41
C ARG A 266 -29.38 15.30 -26.42
N SER A 267 -29.10 14.53 -27.47
CA SER A 267 -30.13 13.89 -28.28
C SER A 267 -29.90 12.38 -28.33
N SER A 268 -31.01 11.66 -28.18
CA SER A 268 -31.21 10.22 -28.15
C SER A 268 -31.30 9.63 -29.56
N GLY A 269 -30.77 8.42 -29.78
CA GLY A 269 -31.15 7.64 -30.96
C GLY A 269 -30.31 6.41 -31.28
N THR A 270 -30.80 5.26 -30.83
CA THR A 270 -30.93 3.99 -31.60
C THR A 270 -29.69 3.11 -31.86
N ARG A 271 -29.77 1.88 -31.32
CA ARG A 271 -28.93 0.70 -31.60
C ARG A 271 -28.76 0.43 -33.11
N ALA A 272 -27.51 0.24 -33.53
CA ALA A 272 -27.13 -0.44 -34.77
C ALA A 272 -25.96 -1.39 -34.50
N ALA A 273 -25.90 -2.44 -35.33
CA ALA A 273 -25.17 -3.68 -35.11
C ALA A 273 -23.63 -3.58 -35.10
N SER A 274 -23.04 -4.56 -34.43
CA SER A 274 -21.63 -4.98 -34.41
C SER A 274 -20.80 -4.54 -35.63
N GLY A 275 -19.94 -3.55 -35.41
CA GLY A 275 -18.86 -3.18 -36.32
C GLY A 275 -17.59 -2.99 -35.50
N SER A 276 -16.61 -3.85 -35.72
CA SER A 276 -15.26 -3.76 -35.16
C SER A 276 -14.68 -2.36 -35.37
N LEU A 277 -14.59 -1.55 -34.31
CA LEU A 277 -13.82 -0.30 -34.30
C LEU A 277 -12.33 -0.61 -34.07
N THR A 278 -11.76 -1.46 -34.90
CA THR A 278 -10.31 -1.75 -34.96
C THR A 278 -9.60 -0.75 -35.86
N GLY A 279 -9.76 0.55 -35.57
CA GLY A 279 -8.85 1.57 -36.08
C GLY A 279 -7.56 1.54 -35.26
N PRO A 280 -6.38 1.84 -35.84
CA PRO A 280 -5.17 2.05 -35.04
C PRO A 280 -5.45 3.14 -33.99
N PRO A 281 -4.97 2.99 -32.76
CA PRO A 281 -5.28 3.93 -31.70
C PRO A 281 -4.76 5.32 -32.05
N THR A 282 -5.49 6.35 -31.61
CA THR A 282 -5.06 7.73 -31.81
C THR A 282 -3.78 8.05 -31.04
N ASP A 283 -3.00 9.02 -31.51
CA ASP A 283 -1.84 9.51 -30.76
C ASP A 283 -2.20 10.81 -30.05
N THR A 284 -3.05 10.71 -29.02
CA THR A 284 -3.43 11.85 -28.18
C THR A 284 -2.47 12.07 -27.01
N GLY A 285 -1.34 11.35 -26.96
CA GLY A 285 -0.45 11.33 -25.80
C GLY A 285 -1.07 10.74 -24.54
N ALA A 286 -2.17 9.98 -24.63
CA ALA A 286 -2.79 9.30 -23.48
C ALA A 286 -2.68 7.77 -23.64
N PRO A 287 -2.87 6.98 -22.56
CA PRO A 287 -2.95 5.53 -22.68
C PRO A 287 -4.15 5.15 -23.54
N ASN A 288 -3.91 4.27 -24.51
CA ASN A 288 -4.92 3.75 -25.43
C ASN A 288 -5.30 2.30 -25.11
N LEU A 289 -4.72 1.72 -24.07
CA LEU A 289 -5.12 0.46 -23.46
C LEU A 289 -5.19 0.66 -21.94
N ILE A 290 -6.31 0.29 -21.32
CA ILE A 290 -6.48 0.41 -19.87
C ILE A 290 -6.88 -0.95 -19.33
N LEU A 291 -6.04 -1.52 -18.47
CA LEU A 291 -6.38 -2.71 -17.70
C LEU A 291 -7.05 -2.25 -16.41
N ALA A 292 -8.39 -2.23 -16.45
CA ALA A 292 -9.23 -1.75 -15.38
C ALA A 292 -9.83 -2.92 -14.62
N GLY A 293 -9.48 -3.04 -13.35
CA GLY A 293 -10.08 -3.99 -12.44
C GLY A 293 -10.07 -5.46 -12.83
N THR A 294 -10.73 -6.27 -12.01
CA THR A 294 -11.02 -5.95 -10.60
C THR A 294 -9.78 -6.19 -9.74
N GLN A 295 -9.66 -5.52 -8.58
CA GLN A 295 -8.68 -5.90 -7.58
C GLN A 295 -8.79 -7.41 -7.30
N ARG A 296 -7.65 -8.12 -7.28
CA ARG A 296 -7.57 -9.59 -7.15
C ARG A 296 -8.17 -10.38 -8.32
N GLY A 297 -8.30 -9.73 -9.48
CA GLY A 297 -8.74 -10.33 -10.73
C GLY A 297 -7.60 -10.68 -11.70
N GLY A 298 -6.34 -10.50 -11.32
CA GLY A 298 -5.17 -10.86 -12.14
C GLY A 298 -4.74 -9.84 -13.20
N ALA A 299 -5.33 -8.63 -13.20
CA ALA A 299 -4.99 -7.56 -14.14
C ALA A 299 -3.49 -7.20 -14.18
N GLU A 300 -2.81 -7.19 -13.02
CA GLU A 300 -1.37 -6.92 -12.94
C GLU A 300 -0.53 -8.01 -13.61
N TRP A 301 -0.90 -9.28 -13.43
CA TRP A 301 -0.24 -10.39 -14.13
C TRP A 301 -0.43 -10.23 -15.64
N LEU A 302 -1.67 -9.99 -16.10
CA LEU A 302 -1.96 -9.80 -17.51
C LEU A 302 -1.18 -8.61 -18.08
N SER A 303 -1.12 -7.50 -17.37
CA SER A 303 -0.34 -6.32 -17.74
C SER A 303 1.14 -6.65 -17.91
N ARG A 304 1.75 -7.38 -16.97
CA ARG A 304 3.15 -7.81 -17.08
C ARG A 304 3.39 -8.69 -18.29
N GLN A 305 2.47 -9.59 -18.61
CA GLN A 305 2.61 -10.46 -19.78
C GLN A 305 2.46 -9.68 -21.08
N LEU A 306 1.50 -8.75 -21.17
CA LEU A 306 1.34 -7.89 -22.34
C LEU A 306 2.55 -6.99 -22.56
N GLY A 307 3.15 -6.44 -21.49
CA GLY A 307 4.34 -5.59 -21.59
C GLY A 307 5.62 -6.29 -22.07
N LYS A 308 5.60 -7.62 -22.26
CA LYS A 308 6.69 -8.35 -22.92
C LYS A 308 6.62 -8.28 -24.45
N LEU A 309 5.46 -7.89 -25.00
CA LEU A 309 5.25 -7.75 -26.44
C LEU A 309 5.86 -6.45 -26.92
N SER A 310 6.61 -6.50 -28.02
CA SER A 310 7.25 -5.32 -28.60
C SER A 310 6.29 -4.19 -29.00
N GLU A 311 5.00 -4.51 -29.20
CA GLU A 311 3.94 -3.58 -29.59
C GLU A 311 3.26 -2.91 -28.40
N VAL A 312 3.56 -3.32 -27.16
CA VAL A 312 2.87 -2.88 -25.95
C VAL A 312 3.84 -2.27 -24.96
N PHE A 313 3.72 -0.95 -24.76
CA PHE A 313 4.31 -0.27 -23.63
C PHE A 313 3.38 -0.36 -22.43
N VAL A 314 3.89 -0.73 -21.26
CA VAL A 314 3.13 -0.74 -20.00
C VAL A 314 3.74 0.30 -19.06
N ALA A 315 2.91 1.20 -18.57
CA ALA A 315 3.35 2.19 -17.60
C ALA A 315 3.71 1.51 -16.26
N PRO A 316 4.81 1.94 -15.59
CA PRO A 316 5.18 1.45 -14.27
C PRO A 316 4.17 1.92 -13.21
N ASP A 317 4.19 1.28 -12.05
CA ASP A 317 3.20 1.46 -10.97
C ASP A 317 2.98 2.93 -10.53
N GLY A 318 3.97 3.81 -10.70
CA GLY A 318 3.87 5.25 -10.38
C GLY A 318 2.88 6.04 -11.25
N ALA A 319 2.53 5.53 -12.44
CA ALA A 319 1.53 6.13 -13.32
C ALA A 319 0.10 5.59 -13.07
N ALA A 320 -0.03 4.54 -12.25
CA ALA A 320 -1.31 3.95 -11.93
C ALA A 320 -2.20 4.87 -11.07
N ASN A 321 -3.49 4.58 -11.07
CA ASN A 321 -4.51 5.29 -10.30
C ASN A 321 -4.58 6.80 -10.65
N PHE A 322 -4.32 7.19 -11.88
CA PHE A 322 -4.53 8.55 -12.35
C PHE A 322 -6.03 8.91 -12.47
N TYR A 323 -6.81 8.14 -13.24
CA TYR A 323 -8.21 8.46 -13.57
C TYR A 323 -9.19 8.31 -12.39
N ASN A 324 -8.79 7.71 -11.27
CA ASN A 324 -9.59 7.65 -10.04
C ASN A 324 -9.10 8.64 -8.96
N ARG A 325 -8.23 9.59 -9.31
CA ARG A 325 -7.69 10.63 -8.41
C ARG A 325 -8.12 12.02 -8.88
N PRO A 326 -9.28 12.54 -8.38
CA PRO A 326 -9.81 13.84 -8.77
C PRO A 326 -8.82 14.99 -8.59
N ASP A 327 -7.96 14.89 -7.59
CA ASP A 327 -6.85 15.79 -7.33
C ASP A 327 -5.88 15.87 -8.51
N ARG A 328 -5.43 14.71 -9.00
CA ARG A 328 -4.52 14.62 -10.16
C ARG A 328 -5.20 15.03 -11.45
N LEU A 329 -6.49 14.67 -11.60
CA LEU A 329 -7.29 15.04 -12.75
C LEU A 329 -7.63 16.52 -12.78
N GLY A 330 -7.75 17.18 -11.62
CA GLY A 330 -8.04 18.61 -11.51
C GLY A 330 -6.83 19.50 -11.83
N ASP A 331 -5.62 19.03 -11.54
CA ASP A 331 -4.37 19.74 -11.78
C ASP A 331 -3.88 19.62 -13.24
N GLU A 332 -3.73 20.75 -13.93
CA GLU A 332 -3.28 20.79 -15.33
C GLU A 332 -1.84 20.31 -15.50
N GLY A 333 -0.97 20.62 -14.53
CA GLY A 333 0.41 20.14 -14.54
C GLY A 333 0.49 18.61 -14.42
N SER A 334 -0.33 18.01 -13.57
CA SER A 334 -0.43 16.56 -13.40
C SER A 334 -1.03 15.88 -14.63
N ARG A 335 -2.08 16.45 -15.24
CA ARG A 335 -2.58 15.97 -16.54
C ARG A 335 -1.51 16.05 -17.63
N GLY A 336 -0.79 17.16 -17.71
CA GLY A 336 0.30 17.34 -18.67
C GLY A 336 1.42 16.31 -18.49
N LYS A 337 1.89 16.08 -17.25
CA LYS A 337 2.90 15.06 -16.95
C LYS A 337 2.43 13.64 -17.27
N HIS A 338 1.16 13.33 -16.96
CA HIS A 338 0.56 12.05 -17.30
C HIS A 338 0.54 11.86 -18.82
N GLN A 339 0.12 12.86 -19.58
CA GLN A 339 0.15 12.81 -21.05
C GLN A 339 1.57 12.71 -21.62
N GLU A 340 2.50 13.54 -21.15
CA GLU A 340 3.91 13.49 -21.56
C GLU A 340 4.55 12.11 -21.34
N PHE A 341 4.10 11.38 -20.31
CA PHE A 341 4.62 10.04 -20.01
C PHE A 341 4.34 9.03 -21.14
N PHE A 342 3.17 9.16 -21.78
CA PHE A 342 2.72 8.30 -22.88
C PHE A 342 3.00 8.91 -24.26
N ALA A 343 3.20 10.23 -24.35
CA ALA A 343 3.54 10.91 -25.60
C ALA A 343 4.89 10.42 -26.16
N GLY A 344 4.98 10.28 -27.48
CA GLY A 344 6.22 9.95 -28.18
C GLY A 344 6.71 8.50 -28.02
N ARG A 345 5.90 7.61 -27.42
CA ARG A 345 6.14 6.16 -27.39
C ARG A 345 5.91 5.56 -28.78
N GLY A 346 6.82 4.69 -29.22
CA GLY A 346 6.77 4.08 -30.56
C GLY A 346 5.89 2.83 -30.63
N GLU A 347 5.49 2.31 -29.47
CA GLU A 347 4.64 1.14 -29.30
C GLU A 347 3.20 1.46 -29.72
N THR A 348 2.54 0.49 -30.36
CA THR A 348 1.16 0.65 -30.83
C THR A 348 0.19 0.82 -29.66
N TRP A 349 0.39 0.02 -28.62
CA TRP A 349 -0.43 0.03 -27.42
C TRP A 349 0.34 0.63 -26.25
N ARG A 350 -0.27 1.61 -25.61
CA ARG A 350 0.22 2.33 -24.44
C ARG A 350 -0.73 2.01 -23.30
N ALA A 351 -0.30 1.08 -22.45
CA ALA A 351 -1.10 0.46 -21.44
C ALA A 351 -0.90 1.12 -20.08
N GLU A 352 -2.00 1.32 -19.37
CA GLU A 352 -2.00 1.62 -17.94
C GLU A 352 -2.79 0.53 -17.21
N CYS A 353 -2.22 -0.04 -16.15
CA CYS A 353 -2.89 -1.03 -15.32
C CYS A 353 -3.29 -0.40 -13.99
N SER A 354 -4.58 -0.43 -13.67
CA SER A 354 -5.12 0.12 -12.43
C SER A 354 -6.36 -0.66 -12.02
N PRO A 355 -6.19 -1.72 -11.22
CA PRO A 355 -7.30 -2.58 -10.80
C PRO A 355 -8.43 -1.82 -10.09
N ASN A 356 -8.11 -0.72 -9.41
CA ASN A 356 -9.09 0.07 -8.67
C ASN A 356 -9.95 0.99 -9.54
N TYR A 357 -9.68 1.13 -10.84
CA TYR A 357 -10.51 1.94 -11.74
C TYR A 357 -11.92 1.41 -11.89
N PHE A 358 -12.07 0.09 -11.93
CA PHE A 358 -13.38 -0.52 -12.15
C PHE A 358 -14.37 -0.17 -11.03
N TRP A 359 -13.87 0.15 -9.83
CA TRP A 359 -14.71 0.47 -8.68
C TRP A 359 -15.46 1.80 -8.85
N HIS A 360 -16.77 1.72 -9.03
CA HIS A 360 -17.66 2.87 -8.97
C HIS A 360 -18.44 2.91 -7.65
N ALA A 361 -18.48 4.08 -7.02
CA ALA A 361 -19.25 4.34 -5.82
C ALA A 361 -20.75 4.40 -6.11
N THR A 362 -21.56 3.82 -5.24
CA THR A 362 -23.03 3.86 -5.32
C THR A 362 -23.64 4.04 -3.94
N ASP A 363 -24.91 4.39 -3.86
CA ASP A 363 -25.65 4.36 -2.60
C ASP A 363 -25.88 2.90 -2.18
N GLY A 364 -24.99 2.36 -1.33
CA GLY A 364 -25.07 0.99 -0.84
C GLY A 364 -24.27 0.80 0.45
N PRO A 365 -24.66 -0.15 1.32
CA PRO A 365 -24.07 -0.32 2.65
C PRO A 365 -22.58 -0.73 2.62
N PHE A 366 -22.11 -1.29 1.51
CA PHE A 366 -20.73 -1.71 1.33
C PHE A 366 -19.91 -0.73 0.49
N SER A 367 -20.53 0.31 -0.06
CA SER A 367 -19.87 1.23 -0.98
C SER A 367 -19.18 2.36 -0.23
N LYS A 368 -18.11 2.89 -0.84
CA LYS A 368 -17.45 4.11 -0.38
C LYS A 368 -17.82 5.28 -1.29
N LYS A 369 -17.49 6.51 -0.89
CA LYS A 369 -17.37 7.61 -1.86
C LYS A 369 -16.14 7.36 -2.74
N SER A 370 -16.34 7.40 -4.05
CA SER A 370 -15.28 7.19 -5.05
C SER A 370 -15.55 8.07 -6.26
N SER A 371 -14.47 8.51 -6.89
CA SER A 371 -14.52 9.18 -8.20
C SER A 371 -14.84 8.17 -9.30
N SER A 372 -15.37 8.66 -10.42
CA SER A 372 -15.68 7.82 -11.58
C SER A 372 -14.52 7.83 -12.57
N ALA A 373 -13.70 6.78 -12.56
CA ALA A 373 -12.63 6.60 -13.54
C ALA A 373 -13.15 6.53 -14.99
N ALA A 374 -14.28 5.85 -15.24
CA ALA A 374 -14.88 5.79 -16.58
C ALA A 374 -15.23 7.18 -17.15
N SER A 375 -15.85 8.03 -16.31
CA SER A 375 -16.10 9.44 -16.68
C SER A 375 -14.82 10.22 -16.94
N ALA A 376 -13.80 10.05 -16.11
CA ALA A 376 -12.53 10.74 -16.28
C ALA A 376 -11.80 10.29 -17.56
N ILE A 377 -11.84 9.00 -17.90
CA ILE A 377 -11.27 8.45 -19.13
C ILE A 377 -12.04 8.99 -20.35
N ARG A 378 -13.37 9.08 -20.28
CA ARG A 378 -14.17 9.68 -21.36
C ARG A 378 -13.77 11.13 -21.61
N GLU A 379 -13.50 11.89 -20.56
CA GLU A 379 -13.26 13.33 -20.63
C GLU A 379 -11.81 13.70 -20.95
N HIS A 380 -10.84 12.94 -20.42
CA HIS A 380 -9.42 13.28 -20.46
C HIS A 380 -8.53 12.20 -21.06
N GLY A 381 -9.06 11.00 -21.31
CA GLY A 381 -8.31 9.89 -21.88
C GLY A 381 -8.34 9.86 -23.40
N ASP A 382 -7.66 8.86 -23.97
CA ASP A 382 -7.72 8.61 -25.41
C ASP A 382 -9.16 8.15 -25.79
N PRO A 383 -9.82 8.80 -26.78
CA PRO A 383 -11.18 8.47 -27.17
C PRO A 383 -11.30 7.08 -27.82
N SER A 384 -10.20 6.53 -28.31
CA SER A 384 -10.08 5.17 -28.88
C SER A 384 -9.62 4.11 -27.87
N ALA A 385 -9.34 4.50 -26.62
CA ALA A 385 -8.76 3.58 -25.62
C ALA A 385 -9.60 2.30 -25.44
N GLN A 386 -8.98 1.14 -25.54
CA GLN A 386 -9.61 -0.15 -25.24
C GLN A 386 -9.50 -0.45 -23.76
N ILE A 387 -10.55 -1.00 -23.17
CA ILE A 387 -10.62 -1.32 -21.74
C ILE A 387 -10.64 -2.84 -21.56
N LEU A 388 -9.65 -3.37 -20.87
CA LEU A 388 -9.59 -4.75 -20.43
C LEU A 388 -10.09 -4.84 -18.98
N LEU A 389 -11.21 -5.53 -18.77
CA LEU A 389 -11.80 -5.78 -17.46
C LEU A 389 -11.48 -7.21 -17.00
N SER A 390 -10.57 -7.37 -16.04
CA SER A 390 -10.14 -8.69 -15.55
C SER A 390 -10.99 -9.13 -14.35
N LEU A 391 -12.03 -9.93 -14.57
CA LEU A 391 -12.96 -10.36 -13.53
C LEU A 391 -12.58 -11.73 -12.94
N ARG A 392 -12.91 -11.95 -11.67
CA ARG A 392 -12.76 -13.25 -10.99
C ARG A 392 -14.10 -13.64 -10.37
N ASN A 393 -14.32 -14.90 -10.00
CA ASN A 393 -15.44 -15.26 -9.14
C ASN A 393 -15.55 -14.23 -7.99
N PRO A 394 -16.69 -13.53 -7.83
CA PRO A 394 -16.80 -12.40 -6.92
C PRO A 394 -16.66 -12.80 -5.44
N VAL A 395 -16.99 -14.05 -5.09
CA VAL A 395 -16.77 -14.63 -3.76
C VAL A 395 -15.28 -14.85 -3.52
N GLU A 396 -14.60 -15.56 -4.44
CA GLU A 396 -13.15 -15.78 -4.32
C GLU A 396 -12.35 -14.48 -4.31
N ARG A 397 -12.77 -13.51 -5.14
CA ARG A 397 -12.17 -12.18 -5.17
C ARG A 397 -12.32 -11.46 -3.83
N ALA A 398 -13.52 -11.50 -3.23
CA ALA A 398 -13.77 -10.92 -1.91
C ALA A 398 -12.90 -11.58 -0.83
N LEU A 399 -12.79 -12.91 -0.84
CA LEU A 399 -11.95 -13.64 0.11
C LEU A 399 -10.45 -13.38 -0.10
N SER A 400 -9.99 -13.31 -1.35
CA SER A 400 -8.63 -12.92 -1.68
C SER A 400 -8.33 -11.50 -1.17
N ALA A 401 -9.26 -10.56 -1.36
CA ALA A 401 -9.14 -9.20 -0.84
C ALA A 401 -9.14 -9.15 0.70
N TYR A 402 -10.01 -9.94 1.36
CA TYR A 402 -10.05 -10.09 2.81
C TYR A 402 -8.67 -10.46 3.37
N TRP A 403 -8.05 -11.50 2.84
CA TRP A 403 -6.75 -11.98 3.31
C TRP A 403 -5.61 -11.02 3.01
N VAL A 404 -5.64 -10.30 1.88
CA VAL A 404 -4.68 -9.24 1.59
C VAL A 404 -4.81 -8.09 2.58
N HIS A 405 -6.04 -7.62 2.84
CA HIS A 405 -6.26 -6.52 3.76
C HIS A 405 -5.89 -6.89 5.21
N PHE A 406 -6.15 -8.15 5.62
CA PHE A 406 -5.63 -8.69 6.87
C PHE A 406 -4.09 -8.67 6.91
N SER A 407 -3.44 -9.20 5.86
CA SER A 407 -1.96 -9.24 5.79
C SER A 407 -1.32 -7.84 5.79
N ALA A 408 -2.07 -6.83 5.34
CA ALA A 408 -1.69 -5.43 5.35
C ALA A 408 -2.10 -4.69 6.64
N GLY A 409 -2.56 -5.40 7.68
CA GLY A 409 -2.92 -4.84 8.98
C GLY A 409 -4.15 -3.92 8.95
N LYS A 410 -5.05 -4.08 7.98
CA LYS A 410 -6.25 -3.23 7.84
C LYS A 410 -7.40 -3.63 8.77
N PHE A 411 -7.32 -4.81 9.37
CA PHE A 411 -8.24 -5.30 10.40
C PHE A 411 -7.64 -6.55 11.07
N ASP A 412 -8.17 -6.93 12.23
CA ASP A 412 -7.76 -8.12 12.97
C ASP A 412 -8.73 -9.30 12.83
N LEU A 413 -8.23 -10.52 13.00
CA LEU A 413 -9.08 -11.71 13.11
C LEU A 413 -9.71 -11.82 14.51
N PRO A 414 -10.93 -12.38 14.65
CA PRO A 414 -11.76 -12.99 13.60
C PRO A 414 -12.84 -12.04 13.06
N THR A 415 -12.48 -10.84 12.60
CA THR A 415 -13.47 -9.89 12.06
C THR A 415 -14.22 -10.48 10.86
N SER A 416 -15.55 -10.42 10.91
CA SER A 416 -16.44 -10.84 9.83
C SER A 416 -16.19 -10.04 8.56
N ILE A 417 -16.24 -10.69 7.38
CA ILE A 417 -16.08 -10.01 6.09
C ILE A 417 -17.13 -8.91 5.87
N PHE A 418 -18.33 -9.06 6.45
CA PHE A 418 -19.44 -8.10 6.36
C PHE A 418 -19.31 -6.90 7.31
N ARG A 419 -18.35 -6.93 8.23
CA ARG A 419 -18.07 -5.82 9.15
C ARG A 419 -16.85 -5.00 8.76
N LEU A 420 -16.21 -5.34 7.65
CA LEU A 420 -15.07 -4.59 7.17
C LEU A 420 -15.47 -3.18 6.71
N PRO A 421 -14.61 -2.17 6.92
CA PRO A 421 -14.83 -0.83 6.41
C PRO A 421 -15.11 -0.82 4.89
N SER A 422 -16.15 -0.09 4.48
CA SER A 422 -16.58 -0.03 3.08
C SER A 422 -15.53 0.55 2.13
N ASN A 423 -14.61 1.37 2.66
CA ASN A 423 -13.48 1.93 1.91
C ASN A 423 -12.46 0.88 1.43
N LEU A 424 -12.46 -0.33 2.01
CA LEU A 424 -11.63 -1.44 1.56
C LEU A 424 -12.18 -2.12 0.29
N GLY A 425 -13.46 -1.94 -0.05
CA GLY A 425 -14.05 -2.48 -1.28
C GLY A 425 -14.13 -4.01 -1.32
N VAL A 426 -13.96 -4.66 -0.16
CA VAL A 426 -13.92 -6.13 -0.07
C VAL A 426 -15.20 -6.77 -0.55
N ILE A 427 -16.36 -6.13 -0.36
CA ILE A 427 -17.64 -6.62 -0.90
C ILE A 427 -18.03 -5.85 -2.17
N ASP A 428 -17.98 -4.53 -2.11
CA ASP A 428 -18.58 -3.68 -3.15
C ASP A 428 -18.03 -3.91 -4.57
N LEU A 429 -16.74 -4.23 -4.69
CA LEU A 429 -16.09 -4.52 -5.98
C LEU A 429 -16.64 -5.77 -6.68
N GLY A 430 -17.27 -6.70 -5.94
CA GLY A 430 -17.86 -7.92 -6.50
C GLY A 430 -19.19 -7.69 -7.22
N PHE A 431 -19.81 -6.51 -7.09
CA PHE A 431 -21.05 -6.16 -7.77
C PHE A 431 -20.77 -5.78 -9.24
N TYR A 432 -20.38 -6.75 -10.06
CA TYR A 432 -19.91 -6.50 -11.43
C TYR A 432 -20.93 -5.86 -12.34
N ARG A 433 -22.23 -6.17 -12.21
CA ARG A 433 -23.28 -5.59 -13.05
C ARG A 433 -23.27 -4.07 -12.94
N LYS A 434 -23.27 -3.53 -11.71
CA LYS A 434 -23.36 -2.07 -11.51
C LYS A 434 -22.11 -1.35 -12.03
N HIS A 435 -20.93 -1.91 -11.76
CA HIS A 435 -19.66 -1.31 -12.20
C HIS A 435 -19.55 -1.37 -13.72
N TYR A 436 -19.86 -2.51 -14.33
CA TYR A 436 -19.85 -2.67 -15.77
C TYR A 436 -20.87 -1.74 -16.46
N THR A 437 -22.11 -1.67 -15.96
CA THR A 437 -23.13 -0.76 -16.53
C THR A 437 -22.66 0.69 -16.50
N HIS A 438 -22.10 1.14 -15.37
CA HIS A 438 -21.54 2.49 -15.27
C HIS A 438 -20.44 2.74 -16.31
N TRP A 439 -19.51 1.79 -16.46
CA TRP A 439 -18.45 1.87 -17.47
C TRP A 439 -19.00 1.88 -18.90
N SER A 440 -19.99 1.01 -19.18
CA SER A 440 -20.63 0.88 -20.49
C SER A 440 -21.39 2.15 -20.87
N ASP A 441 -22.08 2.78 -19.92
CA ASP A 441 -22.80 4.05 -20.13
C ASP A 441 -21.85 5.21 -20.44
N HIS A 442 -20.61 5.16 -19.94
CA HIS A 442 -19.63 6.23 -20.11
C HIS A 442 -18.75 6.04 -21.34
N LEU A 443 -18.29 4.83 -21.60
CA LEU A 443 -17.29 4.54 -22.63
C LEU A 443 -17.88 3.80 -23.84
N GLY A 444 -19.07 3.24 -23.71
CA GLY A 444 -19.67 2.36 -24.71
C GLY A 444 -19.25 0.90 -24.53
N PRO A 445 -20.16 -0.07 -24.73
CA PRO A 445 -19.86 -1.49 -24.54
C PRO A 445 -18.79 -2.02 -25.50
N ASP A 446 -18.68 -1.45 -26.71
CA ASP A 446 -17.76 -1.93 -27.75
C ASP A 446 -16.27 -1.78 -27.38
N ARG A 447 -15.96 -0.95 -26.38
CA ARG A 447 -14.59 -0.72 -25.87
C ARG A 447 -14.28 -1.56 -24.64
N LEU A 448 -15.28 -2.25 -24.07
CA LEU A 448 -15.14 -3.00 -22.82
C LEU A 448 -14.99 -4.50 -23.13
N HIS A 449 -13.81 -5.02 -22.88
CA HIS A 449 -13.47 -6.41 -23.12
C HIS A 449 -13.26 -7.11 -21.79
N VAL A 450 -14.05 -8.15 -21.52
CA VAL A 450 -13.94 -8.92 -20.28
C VAL A 450 -12.99 -10.10 -20.47
N VAL A 451 -12.12 -10.27 -19.48
CA VAL A 451 -11.25 -11.43 -19.31
C VAL A 451 -11.55 -12.04 -17.95
N LEU A 452 -11.71 -13.37 -17.88
CA LEU A 452 -11.89 -14.04 -16.59
C LEU A 452 -10.56 -14.55 -16.06
N HIS A 453 -10.37 -14.44 -14.74
CA HIS A 453 -9.22 -14.97 -14.03
C HIS A 453 -9.08 -16.49 -14.21
N ASP A 454 -10.19 -17.23 -14.31
CA ASP A 454 -10.18 -18.68 -14.55
C ASP A 454 -9.49 -19.06 -15.87
N GLU A 455 -9.43 -18.15 -16.84
CA GLU A 455 -8.75 -18.37 -18.12
C GLU A 455 -7.22 -18.35 -17.99
N MET A 456 -6.70 -17.82 -16.87
CA MET A 456 -5.27 -17.88 -16.55
C MET A 456 -4.81 -19.31 -16.21
N ALA A 457 -5.72 -20.29 -16.14
CA ALA A 457 -5.38 -21.71 -16.12
C ALA A 457 -4.73 -22.16 -17.45
N ASP A 458 -5.02 -21.48 -18.58
CA ASP A 458 -4.29 -21.60 -19.83
C ASP A 458 -3.77 -20.22 -20.28
N PRO A 459 -2.65 -19.76 -19.68
CA PRO A 459 -2.06 -18.45 -19.98
C PRO A 459 -1.79 -18.22 -21.46
N ALA A 460 -1.39 -19.26 -22.19
CA ALA A 460 -1.02 -19.16 -23.59
C ALA A 460 -2.26 -18.91 -24.47
N ALA A 461 -3.34 -19.65 -24.23
CA ALA A 461 -4.61 -19.44 -24.93
C ALA A 461 -5.21 -18.05 -24.62
N LEU A 462 -5.19 -17.65 -23.34
CA LEU A 462 -5.67 -16.33 -22.92
C LEU A 462 -4.91 -15.21 -23.63
N LEU A 463 -3.58 -15.24 -23.61
CA LEU A 463 -2.75 -14.23 -24.27
C LEU A 463 -2.93 -14.23 -25.78
N ALA A 464 -3.08 -15.40 -26.41
CA ALA A 464 -3.37 -15.49 -27.84
C ALA A 464 -4.70 -14.82 -28.20
N ARG A 465 -5.76 -15.04 -27.40
CA ARG A 465 -7.06 -14.40 -27.58
C ARG A 465 -6.98 -12.89 -27.40
N VAL A 466 -6.40 -12.41 -26.29
CA VAL A 466 -6.28 -10.96 -26.02
C VAL A 466 -5.50 -10.26 -27.13
N ARG A 467 -4.38 -10.85 -27.57
CA ARG A 467 -3.59 -10.30 -28.70
C ARG A 467 -4.40 -10.22 -29.98
N ARG A 468 -5.07 -11.29 -30.37
CA ARG A 468 -5.78 -11.37 -31.66
C ARG A 468 -7.07 -10.55 -31.66
N ASP A 469 -7.92 -10.79 -30.68
CA ASP A 469 -9.33 -10.38 -30.73
C ASP A 469 -9.52 -8.96 -30.18
N ILE A 470 -8.59 -8.49 -29.35
CA ILE A 470 -8.66 -7.18 -28.69
C ILE A 470 -7.59 -6.23 -29.24
N LEU A 471 -6.33 -6.69 -29.29
CA LEU A 471 -5.19 -5.85 -29.68
C LEU A 471 -4.87 -5.88 -31.18
N GLY A 472 -5.50 -6.79 -31.95
CA GLY A 472 -5.23 -6.96 -33.38
C GLY A 472 -3.80 -7.43 -33.71
N ILE A 473 -3.05 -7.95 -32.73
CA ILE A 473 -1.69 -8.46 -32.90
C ILE A 473 -1.78 -9.90 -33.42
N THR A 474 -1.65 -10.06 -34.73
CA THR A 474 -1.80 -11.38 -35.41
C THR A 474 -0.49 -12.09 -35.70
N ARG A 475 0.66 -11.47 -35.43
CA ARG A 475 1.95 -12.14 -35.64
C ARG A 475 2.14 -13.31 -34.68
N ASP A 476 2.95 -14.24 -35.10
CA ASP A 476 3.44 -15.30 -34.22
C ASP A 476 4.37 -14.66 -33.16
N VAL A 477 4.13 -15.05 -31.91
CA VAL A 477 4.91 -14.63 -30.75
C VAL A 477 5.58 -15.89 -30.23
N GLU A 478 6.91 -15.89 -30.28
CA GLU A 478 7.73 -17.02 -29.84
C GLU A 478 7.61 -17.20 -28.32
N ALA A 479 7.70 -18.45 -27.85
CA ALA A 479 7.66 -18.74 -26.41
C ALA A 479 8.78 -18.02 -25.63
N THR A 480 9.90 -17.74 -26.29
CA THR A 480 11.03 -16.99 -25.72
C THR A 480 10.71 -15.52 -25.45
N GLU A 481 9.77 -14.91 -26.18
CA GLU A 481 9.32 -13.53 -25.96
C GLU A 481 8.39 -13.44 -24.76
N LEU A 482 7.50 -14.42 -24.59
CA LEU A 482 6.58 -14.48 -23.45
C LEU A 482 7.25 -14.94 -22.15
N GLY A 483 8.33 -15.70 -22.22
CA GLY A 483 9.09 -16.14 -21.05
C GLY A 483 8.24 -16.94 -20.04
N ASP A 484 8.39 -16.66 -18.75
CA ASP A 484 7.61 -17.33 -17.70
C ASP A 484 6.15 -16.84 -17.67
N LEU A 485 5.25 -17.80 -17.85
CA LEU A 485 3.79 -17.62 -17.82
C LEU A 485 3.18 -18.07 -16.49
N SER A 486 3.99 -18.44 -15.50
CA SER A 486 3.50 -18.80 -14.17
C SER A 486 2.65 -17.67 -13.60
N VAL A 487 1.52 -18.06 -13.01
CA VAL A 487 0.67 -17.14 -12.23
C VAL A 487 1.16 -17.24 -10.79
N PRO A 488 1.72 -16.18 -10.20
CA PRO A 488 2.23 -16.23 -8.83
C PRO A 488 1.12 -16.60 -7.85
N ASP A 489 1.43 -17.46 -6.87
CA ASP A 489 0.53 -17.64 -5.73
C ASP A 489 0.49 -16.33 -4.93
N GLU A 490 -0.69 -15.71 -4.86
CA GLU A 490 -0.85 -14.37 -4.30
C GLU A 490 -0.79 -14.36 -2.75
N HIS A 491 -0.58 -15.51 -2.09
CA HIS A 491 -0.56 -15.61 -0.63
C HIS A 491 0.74 -16.19 -0.10
N ALA A 492 1.32 -15.50 0.88
CA ALA A 492 2.47 -15.99 1.63
C ALA A 492 2.11 -17.27 2.41
N ALA A 493 3.05 -18.22 2.51
CA ALA A 493 2.84 -19.53 3.14
C ALA A 493 2.29 -19.45 4.59
N TRP A 494 2.60 -18.38 5.32
CA TRP A 494 2.12 -18.15 6.68
C TRP A 494 0.60 -17.86 6.75
N LEU A 495 0.00 -17.24 5.71
CA LEU A 495 -1.44 -16.98 5.65
C LEU A 495 -2.25 -18.27 5.67
N THR A 496 -1.69 -19.38 5.18
CA THR A 496 -2.32 -20.71 5.20
C THR A 496 -2.63 -21.17 6.62
N LEU A 497 -1.78 -20.85 7.60
CA LEU A 497 -2.02 -21.17 9.02
C LEU A 497 -3.19 -20.37 9.58
N PHE A 498 -3.28 -19.07 9.24
CA PHE A 498 -4.38 -18.21 9.67
C PHE A 498 -5.71 -18.60 9.02
N LYS A 499 -5.70 -18.89 7.71
CA LYS A 499 -6.87 -19.44 6.99
C LYS A 499 -7.38 -20.72 7.64
N LYS A 500 -6.48 -21.60 8.07
CA LYS A 500 -6.86 -22.85 8.77
C LYS A 500 -7.39 -22.61 10.18
N ARG A 501 -6.81 -21.66 10.91
CA ARG A 501 -7.15 -21.39 12.32
C ARG A 501 -8.40 -20.54 12.50
N TRP A 502 -8.65 -19.62 11.56
CA TRP A 502 -9.79 -18.71 11.51
C TRP A 502 -10.30 -18.60 10.06
N PRO A 503 -10.86 -19.69 9.51
CA PRO A 503 -11.45 -19.65 8.18
C PRO A 503 -12.61 -18.65 8.16
N VAL A 504 -12.82 -18.01 7.01
CA VAL A 504 -14.07 -17.28 6.77
C VAL A 504 -15.22 -18.31 6.84
N PRO A 505 -16.22 -18.14 7.71
CA PRO A 505 -17.23 -19.17 7.92
C PRO A 505 -17.98 -19.53 6.63
N ALA A 506 -18.31 -20.81 6.43
CA ALA A 506 -19.11 -21.28 5.30
C ALA A 506 -20.43 -20.49 5.13
N ALA A 507 -21.04 -20.06 6.25
CA ALA A 507 -22.23 -19.21 6.24
C ALA A 507 -21.97 -17.82 5.64
N GLU A 508 -20.79 -17.23 5.87
CA GLU A 508 -20.40 -15.96 5.26
C GLU A 508 -20.08 -16.14 3.77
N VAL A 509 -19.44 -17.25 3.38
CA VAL A 509 -19.23 -17.62 1.98
C VAL A 509 -20.56 -17.80 1.24
N ALA A 510 -21.51 -18.53 1.82
CA ALA A 510 -22.84 -18.71 1.28
C ALA A 510 -23.62 -17.38 1.19
N ALA A 511 -23.47 -16.49 2.18
CA ALA A 511 -24.08 -15.17 2.14
C ALA A 511 -23.49 -14.29 1.02
N LEU A 512 -22.16 -14.32 0.80
CA LEU A 512 -21.53 -13.64 -0.34
C LEU A 512 -22.00 -14.22 -1.67
N HIS A 513 -22.05 -15.55 -1.79
CA HIS A 513 -22.53 -16.22 -2.99
C HIS A 513 -23.98 -15.84 -3.32
N ALA A 514 -24.85 -15.82 -2.31
CA ALA A 514 -26.23 -15.35 -2.47
C ALA A 514 -26.28 -13.87 -2.87
N LEU A 515 -25.43 -13.03 -2.27
CA LEU A 515 -25.34 -11.60 -2.53
C LEU A 515 -24.89 -11.30 -3.97
N TYR A 516 -23.99 -12.10 -4.55
CA TYR A 516 -23.47 -11.91 -5.91
C TYR A 516 -24.20 -12.72 -6.99
N ARG A 517 -25.27 -13.44 -6.67
CA ARG A 517 -25.97 -14.31 -7.63
C ARG A 517 -26.33 -13.58 -8.94
N ASP A 518 -26.88 -12.37 -8.81
CA ASP A 518 -27.30 -11.57 -9.97
C ASP A 518 -26.11 -11.02 -10.78
N ASP A 519 -24.96 -10.84 -10.14
CA ASP A 519 -23.70 -10.43 -10.77
C ASP A 519 -22.99 -11.60 -11.46
N ILE A 520 -23.08 -12.82 -10.91
CA ILE A 520 -22.60 -14.03 -11.56
C ILE A 520 -23.41 -14.30 -12.81
N ALA A 521 -24.75 -14.29 -12.71
CA ALA A 521 -25.64 -14.43 -13.85
C ALA A 521 -25.43 -13.32 -14.91
N PHE A 522 -25.08 -12.11 -14.48
CA PHE A 522 -24.68 -11.04 -15.39
C PHE A 522 -23.43 -11.39 -16.19
N VAL A 523 -22.39 -11.91 -15.54
CA VAL A 523 -21.15 -12.30 -16.23
C VAL A 523 -21.39 -13.49 -17.15
N GLU A 524 -22.21 -14.48 -16.77
CA GLU A 524 -22.58 -15.59 -17.66
C GLU A 524 -23.27 -15.09 -18.94
N ASP A 525 -24.21 -14.15 -18.82
CA ASP A 525 -24.86 -13.51 -19.97
C ASP A 525 -23.87 -12.71 -20.83
N LEU A 526 -22.98 -11.96 -20.18
CA LEU A 526 -21.95 -11.16 -20.86
C LEU A 526 -20.95 -12.01 -21.63
N MET A 527 -20.58 -13.17 -21.08
CA MET A 527 -19.63 -14.11 -21.70
C MET A 527 -20.31 -15.09 -22.66
N GLY A 528 -21.64 -15.19 -22.63
CA GLY A 528 -22.41 -16.13 -23.44
C GLY A 528 -22.15 -17.60 -23.07
N CYS A 529 -21.67 -17.87 -21.86
CA CYS A 529 -21.39 -19.21 -21.36
C CYS A 529 -21.77 -19.35 -19.89
N SER A 530 -22.06 -20.58 -19.45
CA SER A 530 -22.29 -20.84 -18.03
C SER A 530 -20.97 -20.98 -17.28
N LEU A 531 -20.94 -20.47 -16.06
CA LEU A 531 -19.83 -20.49 -15.12
C LEU A 531 -20.26 -21.27 -13.86
N PRO A 532 -20.41 -22.60 -13.91
CA PRO A 532 -20.84 -23.41 -12.76
C PRO A 532 -19.88 -23.28 -11.58
N GLU A 533 -18.58 -23.12 -11.85
CA GLU A 533 -17.53 -22.80 -10.87
C GLU A 533 -17.75 -21.47 -10.14
N TRP A 534 -18.67 -20.64 -10.63
CA TRP A 534 -19.07 -19.39 -10.00
C TRP A 534 -20.47 -19.46 -9.39
N SER A 535 -21.42 -20.13 -10.05
CA SER A 535 -22.84 -20.14 -9.71
C SER A 535 -23.29 -21.29 -8.81
N ASP A 536 -22.50 -22.37 -8.73
CA ASP A 536 -22.75 -23.50 -7.83
C ASP A 536 -22.02 -23.30 -6.50
N LEU A 537 -22.79 -23.14 -5.42
CA LEU A 537 -22.24 -22.93 -4.08
C LEU A 537 -21.37 -24.11 -3.63
N ASP A 538 -21.72 -25.35 -3.99
CA ASP A 538 -20.99 -26.53 -3.52
C ASP A 538 -19.60 -26.57 -4.18
N LEU A 539 -19.50 -26.25 -5.48
CA LEU A 539 -18.22 -26.12 -6.18
C LEU A 539 -17.38 -24.95 -5.63
N VAL A 540 -18.02 -23.82 -5.31
CA VAL A 540 -17.34 -22.67 -4.71
C VAL A 540 -16.78 -23.03 -3.32
N LEU A 541 -17.55 -23.72 -2.48
CA LEU A 541 -17.09 -24.18 -1.17
C LEU A 541 -15.94 -25.19 -1.29
N GLU A 542 -16.04 -26.15 -2.21
CA GLU A 542 -15.00 -27.13 -2.49
C GLU A 542 -13.69 -26.46 -2.90
N ARG A 543 -13.74 -25.51 -3.84
CA ARG A 543 -12.56 -24.73 -4.28
C ARG A 543 -11.92 -23.92 -3.17
N LEU A 544 -12.73 -23.39 -2.26
CA LEU A 544 -12.26 -22.60 -1.12
C LEU A 544 -11.76 -23.45 0.05
N GLY A 545 -12.07 -24.76 0.05
CA GLY A 545 -11.74 -25.69 1.13
C GLY A 545 -12.46 -25.34 2.44
N VAL A 546 -13.70 -24.84 2.36
CA VAL A 546 -14.51 -24.35 3.49
C VAL A 546 -15.67 -25.29 3.81
#